data_AF-A0A562WPI7-F1
#
_entry.id   AF-A0A562WPI7-F1
#
_cell.length_a   1.000
_cell.length_b   1.000
_cell.length_c   1.000
_cell.angle_alpha   90.00
_cell.angle_beta   90.00
_cell.angle_gamma   90.00
#
_symmetry.space_group_name_H-M   'P 1'
#
loop_
_entity.id
_entity.type
_entity.pdbx_description
1 polymer ?
#
loop_
_entity_poly.entity_id
_entity_poly.type
_entity_poly.pdbx_seq_one_letter_code
_entity_poly.pdbx_strand_id
1 'polypeptide(L)'
;MARTGATGDAGPVTTTDPAVPRTVRIHCRIDVVVTDPQAVTDLAVAELRAADIDWSAEEDDPDTAARELRADLPLALAGLLDLPRLVEDLPGVEFRSGRCRAEPVPGGRSTPPAAGEAGPEHR
;
A
#
# COMPACT_ATOMS: atom_id res chain seq x y z
N MET A 1 -29.57 49.31 40.81
CA MET A 1 -28.19 49.00 40.41
C MET A 1 -28.09 47.52 40.12
N ALA A 2 -27.47 47.16 38.99
CA ALA A 2 -27.43 45.82 38.42
C ALA A 2 -26.43 44.88 39.11
N ARG A 3 -26.69 43.56 39.05
CA ARG A 3 -25.81 42.52 38.46
C ARG A 3 -26.42 41.14 38.68
N THR A 4 -27.03 40.58 37.64
CA THR A 4 -27.39 39.17 37.55
C THR A 4 -26.14 38.41 37.05
N GLY A 5 -25.68 37.44 37.84
CA GLY A 5 -24.57 36.55 37.49
C GLY A 5 -24.97 35.56 36.40
N ALA A 6 -24.04 35.31 35.49
CA ALA A 6 -24.17 34.42 34.35
C ALA A 6 -24.22 32.94 34.79
N THR A 7 -25.28 32.24 34.39
CA THR A 7 -25.23 30.78 34.22
C THR A 7 -24.66 30.48 32.85
N GLY A 8 -23.50 29.82 32.83
CA GLY A 8 -22.89 29.29 31.62
C GLY A 8 -23.83 28.29 30.95
N ASP A 9 -24.17 28.60 29.70
CA ASP A 9 -24.87 27.71 28.79
C ASP A 9 -23.89 26.61 28.36
N ALA A 10 -23.92 25.48 29.07
CA ALA A 10 -23.36 24.25 28.54
C ALA A 10 -24.32 23.77 27.45
N GLY A 11 -24.04 24.18 26.21
CA GLY A 11 -24.81 23.77 25.04
C GLY A 11 -24.97 22.23 24.97
N PRO A 12 -26.00 21.75 24.26
CA PRO A 12 -26.40 20.35 24.31
C PRO A 12 -25.26 19.44 23.84
N VAL A 13 -24.81 18.57 24.74
CA VAL A 13 -23.96 17.43 24.38
C VAL A 13 -24.85 16.45 23.62
N THR A 14 -24.74 16.45 22.29
CA THR A 14 -25.47 15.52 21.42
C THR A 14 -24.98 14.10 21.71
N THR A 15 -25.74 13.37 22.52
CA THR A 15 -25.44 11.96 22.81
C THR A 15 -25.77 11.14 21.57
N THR A 16 -24.78 10.48 21.00
CA THR A 16 -24.96 9.65 19.80
C THR A 16 -25.67 8.34 20.17
N ASP A 17 -26.78 8.04 19.49
CA ASP A 17 -27.48 6.75 19.59
C ASP A 17 -26.54 5.60 19.16
N PRO A 18 -26.25 4.62 20.04
CA PRO A 18 -25.36 3.51 19.73
C PRO A 18 -25.91 2.53 18.68
N ALA A 19 -27.22 2.55 18.39
CA ALA A 19 -27.85 1.62 17.45
C ALA A 19 -27.76 2.07 15.97
N VAL A 20 -27.39 3.33 15.70
CA VAL A 20 -27.35 3.87 14.33
C VAL A 20 -25.99 3.58 13.68
N PRO A 21 -25.93 2.78 12.60
CA PRO A 21 -24.68 2.51 11.88
C PRO A 21 -24.04 3.81 11.37
N ARG A 22 -22.71 3.87 11.44
CA ARG A 22 -21.93 5.03 10.99
C ARG A 22 -20.98 4.62 9.87
N THR A 23 -20.97 5.43 8.82
CA THR A 23 -20.01 5.29 7.73
C THR A 23 -18.91 6.31 7.92
N VAL A 24 -17.66 5.84 7.91
CA VAL A 24 -16.46 6.68 7.92
C VAL A 24 -15.71 6.45 6.61
N ARG A 25 -15.13 7.52 6.06
CA ARG A 25 -14.20 7.44 4.92
C ARG A 25 -12.81 7.79 5.44
N ILE A 26 -11.88 6.83 5.36
CA ILE A 26 -10.50 6.99 5.79
C ILE A 26 -9.66 7.32 4.56
N HIS A 27 -8.90 8.43 4.63
CA HIS A 27 -7.96 8.85 3.59
C HIS A 27 -6.56 8.88 4.21
N CYS A 28 -5.72 7.91 3.87
CA CYS A 28 -4.34 7.82 4.34
C CYS A 28 -3.37 7.97 3.18
N ARG A 29 -2.25 8.66 3.42
CA ARG A 29 -1.07 8.65 2.55
C ARG A 29 0.04 7.92 3.29
N ILE A 30 0.63 6.93 2.64
CA ILE A 30 1.76 6.15 3.14
C ILE A 30 2.88 6.31 2.13
N ASP A 31 4.05 6.76 2.58
CA ASP A 31 5.25 6.83 1.75
C ASP A 31 6.15 5.63 2.09
N VAL A 32 6.49 4.82 1.09
CA VAL A 32 7.39 3.67 1.23
C VAL A 32 8.67 3.97 0.47
N VAL A 33 9.82 3.84 1.15
CA VAL A 33 11.14 4.00 0.54
C VAL A 33 11.79 2.63 0.43
N VAL A 34 12.00 2.16 -0.79
CA VAL A 34 12.80 0.95 -1.04
C VAL A 34 14.24 1.37 -1.25
N THR A 35 15.10 1.02 -0.29
CA THR A 35 16.54 1.36 -0.33
C THR A 35 17.37 0.36 -1.13
N ASP A 36 16.87 -0.87 -1.30
CA ASP A 36 17.45 -1.90 -2.17
C ASP A 36 16.36 -2.57 -3.00
N PRO A 37 16.06 -2.04 -4.20
CA PRO A 37 15.04 -2.60 -5.08
C PRO A 37 15.33 -4.02 -5.54
N GLN A 38 16.61 -4.38 -5.71
CA GLN A 38 16.99 -5.71 -6.20
C GLN A 38 16.72 -6.78 -5.15
N ALA A 39 17.10 -6.53 -3.90
CA ALA A 39 16.82 -7.47 -2.80
C ALA A 39 15.32 -7.75 -2.63
N VAL A 40 14.47 -6.72 -2.79
CA VAL A 40 13.01 -6.90 -2.72
C VAL A 40 12.52 -7.78 -3.87
N THR A 41 12.97 -7.53 -5.10
CA THR A 41 12.56 -8.33 -6.25
C THR A 41 13.07 -9.77 -6.18
N ASP A 42 14.29 -9.99 -5.68
CA ASP A 42 14.87 -11.33 -5.53
C ASP A 42 14.14 -12.15 -4.48
N LEU A 43 13.82 -11.53 -3.33
CA LEU A 43 12.98 -12.16 -2.32
C LEU A 43 11.61 -12.54 -2.89
N ALA A 44 10.95 -11.60 -3.57
CA ALA A 44 9.62 -11.85 -4.13
C ALA A 44 9.63 -12.97 -5.18
N VAL A 45 10.68 -13.07 -6.00
CA VAL A 45 10.83 -14.17 -6.98
C VAL A 45 11.10 -15.50 -6.28
N ALA A 46 11.90 -15.50 -5.22
CA ALA A 46 12.15 -16.69 -4.42
C ALA A 46 10.86 -17.21 -3.78
N GLU A 47 10.07 -16.33 -3.16
CA GLU A 47 8.76 -16.66 -2.57
C GLU A 47 7.77 -17.15 -3.64
N LEU A 48 7.70 -16.48 -4.79
CA LEU A 48 6.84 -16.89 -5.90
C LEU A 48 7.13 -18.31 -6.38
N ARG A 49 8.43 -18.68 -6.44
CA ARG A 49 8.87 -20.01 -6.85
C ARG A 49 8.69 -21.07 -5.76
N ALA A 50 8.69 -20.65 -4.49
CA ALA A 50 8.44 -21.53 -3.36
C ALA A 50 6.94 -21.75 -3.09
N ALA A 51 6.08 -20.86 -3.60
CA ALA A 51 4.65 -20.94 -3.43
C ALA A 51 4.06 -22.17 -4.15
N ASP A 52 3.11 -22.82 -3.49
CA ASP A 52 2.36 -23.96 -4.02
C ASP A 52 1.25 -23.46 -4.96
N ILE A 53 1.65 -22.88 -6.10
CA ILE A 53 0.75 -22.35 -7.13
C ILE A 53 0.63 -23.39 -8.25
N ASP A 54 -0.62 -23.69 -8.64
CA ASP A 54 -0.88 -24.47 -9.85
C ASP A 54 -0.72 -23.59 -11.10
N TRP A 55 0.53 -23.44 -11.53
CA TRP A 55 0.88 -22.66 -12.73
C TRP A 55 0.25 -23.17 -14.03
N SER A 56 -0.33 -24.38 -14.05
CA SER A 56 -1.04 -24.87 -15.23
C SER A 56 -2.44 -24.25 -15.40
N ALA A 57 -2.98 -23.68 -14.32
CA ALA A 57 -4.27 -23.00 -14.29
C ALA A 57 -4.15 -21.48 -14.46
N GLU A 58 -2.95 -20.92 -14.34
CA GLU A 58 -2.67 -19.49 -14.48
C GLU A 58 -2.42 -19.09 -15.94
N GLU A 59 -2.66 -17.81 -16.26
CA GLU A 59 -2.39 -17.25 -17.60
C GLU A 59 -0.89 -17.16 -17.90
N ASP A 60 -0.09 -16.92 -16.86
CA ASP A 60 1.35 -16.72 -16.95
C ASP A 60 2.14 -17.90 -16.40
N ASP A 61 3.33 -18.09 -16.97
CA ASP A 61 4.35 -18.97 -16.40
C ASP A 61 5.13 -18.27 -15.26
N PRO A 62 5.79 -19.03 -14.36
CA PRO A 62 6.53 -18.45 -13.23
C PRO A 62 7.62 -17.45 -13.63
N ASP A 63 8.28 -17.64 -14.78
CA ASP A 63 9.36 -16.76 -15.23
C ASP A 63 8.80 -15.45 -15.83
N THR A 64 7.66 -15.52 -16.50
CA THR A 64 6.89 -14.35 -16.95
C THR A 64 6.41 -13.53 -15.75
N ALA A 65 5.77 -14.15 -14.76
CA ALA A 65 5.36 -13.46 -13.53
C ALA A 65 6.55 -12.83 -12.78
N ALA A 66 7.68 -13.54 -12.69
CA ALA A 66 8.91 -13.04 -12.09
C ALA A 66 9.53 -11.85 -12.88
N ARG A 67 9.36 -11.82 -14.20
CA ARG A 67 9.81 -10.70 -15.04
C ARG A 67 8.93 -9.47 -14.85
N GLU A 68 7.62 -9.65 -14.80
CA GLU A 68 6.67 -8.55 -14.58
C GLU A 68 6.85 -7.91 -13.20
N LEU A 69 7.05 -8.73 -12.17
CA LEU A 69 7.34 -8.24 -10.82
C LEU A 69 8.59 -7.36 -10.78
N ARG A 70 9.62 -7.69 -11.57
CA ARG A 70 10.85 -6.87 -11.69
C ARG A 70 10.65 -5.60 -12.51
N ALA A 71 9.69 -5.59 -13.43
CA ALA A 71 9.49 -4.48 -14.35
C ALA A 71 8.85 -3.25 -13.68
N ASP A 72 7.98 -3.46 -12.69
CA ASP A 72 7.27 -2.38 -11.99
C ASP A 72 7.11 -2.65 -10.48
N LEU A 73 8.20 -2.40 -9.73
CA LEU A 73 8.22 -2.53 -8.28
C LEU A 73 7.16 -1.65 -7.57
N PRO A 74 6.93 -0.37 -7.96
CA PRO A 74 5.83 0.41 -7.39
C PRO A 74 4.46 -0.26 -7.53
N LEU A 75 4.15 -0.82 -8.70
CA LEU A 75 2.90 -1.54 -8.93
C LEU A 75 2.82 -2.82 -8.08
N ALA A 76 3.90 -3.59 -8.00
CA ALA A 76 3.97 -4.78 -7.15
C ALA A 76 3.73 -4.45 -5.67
N LEU A 77 4.31 -3.35 -5.16
CA LEU A 77 4.10 -2.88 -3.79
C LEU A 77 2.65 -2.44 -3.53
N ALA A 78 1.96 -1.87 -4.52
CA ALA A 78 0.55 -1.54 -4.38
C ALA A 78 -0.32 -2.78 -4.14
N GLY A 79 0.06 -3.92 -4.72
CA GLY A 79 -0.63 -5.20 -4.54
C GLY A 79 -0.57 -5.75 -3.11
N LEU A 80 0.38 -5.30 -2.28
CA LEU A 80 0.52 -5.74 -0.88
C LEU A 80 -0.52 -5.11 0.06
N LEU A 81 -1.23 -4.08 -0.38
CA LEU A 81 -2.21 -3.38 0.44
C LEU A 81 -3.51 -4.18 0.53
N ASP A 82 -3.59 -5.05 1.54
CA ASP A 82 -4.80 -5.79 1.89
C ASP A 82 -5.74 -4.90 2.73
N LEU A 83 -6.62 -4.17 2.04
CA LEU A 83 -7.55 -3.22 2.67
C LEU A 83 -8.61 -3.87 3.57
N PRO A 84 -9.18 -5.06 3.23
CA PRO A 84 -10.03 -5.81 4.15
C PRO A 84 -9.38 -6.05 5.52
N ARG A 85 -8.08 -6.36 5.57
CA ARG A 85 -7.36 -6.60 6.83
C ARG A 85 -7.31 -5.40 7.78
N LEU A 86 -7.54 -4.17 7.31
CA LEU A 86 -7.55 -2.98 8.17
C LEU A 86 -8.63 -3.01 9.25
N VAL A 87 -9.71 -3.77 9.02
CA VAL A 87 -10.83 -3.91 9.95
C VAL A 87 -11.04 -5.35 10.41
N GLU A 88 -10.10 -6.24 10.05
CA GLU A 88 -10.08 -7.60 10.58
C GLU A 88 -10.05 -7.54 12.11
N ASP A 89 -10.81 -8.44 12.75
CA ASP A 89 -11.00 -8.53 14.20
C ASP A 89 -11.69 -7.36 14.90
N LEU A 90 -12.18 -6.33 14.19
CA LEU A 90 -12.96 -5.25 14.79
C LEU A 90 -14.45 -5.64 14.91
N PRO A 91 -15.00 -5.77 16.14
CA PRO A 91 -16.38 -6.21 16.32
C PRO A 91 -17.37 -5.21 15.75
N GLY A 92 -18.26 -5.69 14.87
CA GLY A 92 -19.31 -4.86 14.26
C GLY A 92 -18.82 -3.93 13.15
N VAL A 93 -17.59 -4.10 12.67
CA VAL A 93 -17.04 -3.32 11.55
C VAL A 93 -16.98 -4.20 10.31
N GLU A 94 -17.40 -3.65 9.17
CA GLU A 94 -17.39 -4.35 7.89
C GLU A 94 -16.67 -3.51 6.83
N PHE A 95 -15.74 -4.13 6.12
CA PHE A 95 -15.14 -3.54 4.92
C PHE A 95 -16.14 -3.64 3.76
N ARG A 96 -16.52 -2.49 3.19
CA ARG A 96 -17.47 -2.44 2.06
C ARG A 96 -16.79 -2.25 0.71
N SER A 97 -15.78 -1.39 0.64
CA SER A 97 -15.02 -1.10 -0.59
C SER A 97 -13.77 -0.28 -0.27
N GLY A 98 -12.79 -0.31 -1.18
CA GLY A 98 -11.57 0.48 -1.07
C GLY A 98 -10.86 0.58 -2.42
N ARG A 99 -10.06 1.64 -2.59
CA ARG A 99 -9.22 1.83 -3.77
C ARG A 99 -7.86 2.30 -3.30
N CYS A 100 -6.83 1.49 -3.58
CA CYS A 100 -5.44 1.90 -3.44
C CYS A 100 -4.81 2.10 -4.81
N ARG A 101 -3.87 3.04 -4.86
CA ARG A 101 -3.07 3.33 -6.05
C ARG A 101 -1.65 3.59 -5.59
N ALA A 102 -0.68 2.90 -6.18
CA ALA A 102 0.72 3.32 -6.12
C ALA A 102 0.94 4.44 -7.15
N GLU A 103 1.65 5.47 -6.73
CA GLU A 103 2.09 6.55 -7.60
C GLU A 103 3.59 6.76 -7.38
N PRO A 104 4.42 6.80 -8.43
CA PRO A 104 5.83 7.14 -8.29
C PRO A 104 5.98 8.55 -7.72
N VAL A 105 6.88 8.73 -6.75
CA VAL A 105 7.22 10.08 -6.27
C VAL A 105 8.05 10.80 -7.34
N PRO A 106 7.69 12.03 -7.76
CA PRO A 106 8.47 12.79 -8.72
C PRO A 106 9.92 12.95 -8.25
N GLY A 107 10.88 12.50 -9.07
CA GLY A 107 12.32 12.59 -8.78
C GLY A 107 13.00 11.32 -8.28
N GLY A 108 12.26 10.21 -8.08
CA GLY A 108 12.82 8.90 -7.78
C GLY A 108 13.42 8.22 -9.02
N ARG A 109 14.62 8.65 -9.46
CA ARG A 109 15.36 7.93 -10.51
C ARG A 109 16.05 6.71 -9.91
N SER A 110 15.70 5.52 -10.40
CA SER A 110 16.64 4.40 -10.43
C SER A 110 17.68 4.74 -11.50
N THR A 111 18.87 5.17 -11.09
CA THR A 111 20.00 5.31 -12.02
C THR A 111 20.52 3.91 -12.28
N PRO A 112 20.51 3.39 -13.53
CA PRO A 112 21.24 2.17 -13.81
C PRO A 112 22.71 2.39 -13.47
N PRO A 113 23.45 1.36 -12.98
CA PRO A 113 24.89 1.50 -12.84
C PRO A 113 25.44 1.89 -14.21
N ALA A 114 26.23 2.97 -14.24
CA ALA A 114 26.93 3.39 -15.44
C ALA A 114 27.66 2.16 -15.98
N ALA A 115 27.37 1.79 -17.23
CA ALA A 115 28.14 0.79 -17.94
C ALA A 115 29.57 1.32 -18.07
N GLY A 116 30.39 0.97 -17.09
CA GLY A 116 31.83 1.13 -17.13
C GLY A 116 32.37 0.20 -18.21
N GLU A 117 32.49 0.77 -19.39
CA GLU A 117 33.66 0.64 -20.28
C GLU A 117 34.14 -0.80 -20.49
N ALA A 118 33.50 -1.48 -21.46
CA ALA A 118 34.18 -2.48 -22.26
C ALA A 118 35.41 -1.83 -22.92
N GLY A 119 36.60 -2.13 -22.41
CA GLY A 119 37.86 -1.77 -23.06
C GLY A 119 38.01 -2.52 -24.39
N PRO A 120 38.48 -1.88 -25.47
CA PRO A 120 38.64 -2.56 -26.75
C PRO A 120 39.88 -3.47 -26.72
N GLU A 121 39.66 -4.76 -26.97
CA GLU A 121 40.70 -5.67 -27.45
C GLU A 121 40.98 -5.36 -28.93
N HIS A 122 42.14 -4.77 -29.21
CA HIS A 122 42.78 -4.85 -30.52
C HIS A 122 44.29 -4.68 -30.36
N ARG A 123 45.03 -5.79 -30.30
CA ARG A 123 46.11 -6.10 -31.24
C ARG A 123 46.55 -7.56 -31.15
#